data_AF-A0A3N5GBE4-F1
#
_entry.id   AF-A0A3N5GBE4-F1
#
_cell.length_a   1.000
_cell.length_b   1.000
_cell.length_c   1.000
_cell.angle_alpha   90.00
_cell.angle_beta   90.00
_cell.angle_gamma   90.00
#
_symmetry.space_group_name_H-M   'P 1'
#
loop_
_entity.id
_entity.type
_entity.pdbx_description
1 polymer ?
#
loop_
_entity_poly.entity_id
_entity_poly.type
_entity_poly.pdbx_seq_one_letter_code
_entity_poly.pdbx_strand_id
1 'polypeptide(L)'
;MTFDDLRRAAVARSLFPPTTLQRALDTLGFVQADPIRAPARAQDLTLRHRVTGYRAGDLERQYDQLDAHEDFFVNYGFVTSAVQGLMHPGG
;
A
#
# COMPACT_ATOMS: atom_id res chain seq x y z
N MET A 1 -3.66 -27.61 0.07
CA MET A 1 -4.14 -26.22 0.24
C MET A 1 -5.65 -26.24 0.21
N THR A 2 -6.26 -25.92 1.34
CA THR A 2 -7.72 -25.80 1.54
C THR A 2 -8.14 -24.33 1.47
N PHE A 3 -9.46 -24.06 1.46
CA PHE A 3 -9.96 -22.68 1.56
C PHE A 3 -9.51 -21.99 2.86
N ASP A 4 -9.45 -22.74 3.97
CA ASP A 4 -8.97 -22.21 5.25
C ASP A 4 -7.48 -21.86 5.21
N ASP A 5 -6.66 -22.66 4.51
CA ASP A 5 -5.24 -22.34 4.30
C ASP A 5 -5.09 -21.02 3.52
N LEU A 6 -5.89 -20.84 2.47
CA LEU A 6 -5.88 -19.61 1.67
C LEU A 6 -6.34 -18.40 2.49
N ARG A 7 -7.43 -18.54 3.25
CA ARG A 7 -7.94 -17.49 4.14
C ARG A 7 -6.89 -17.08 5.16
N ARG A 8 -6.27 -18.04 5.83
CA ARG A 8 -5.23 -17.78 6.84
C ARG A 8 -4.02 -17.07 6.22
N ALA A 9 -3.58 -17.53 5.05
CA ALA A 9 -2.48 -16.89 4.32
C ALA A 9 -2.81 -15.46 3.89
N ALA A 10 -4.04 -15.21 3.41
CA ALA A 10 -4.51 -13.88 3.01
C ALA A 10 -4.61 -12.93 4.21
N VAL A 11 -5.16 -13.39 5.34
CA VAL A 11 -5.25 -12.59 6.56
C VAL A 11 -3.87 -12.21 7.08
N ALA A 12 -2.95 -13.18 7.18
CA ALA A 12 -1.60 -12.92 7.68
C ALA A 12 -0.82 -11.91 6.82
N ARG A 13 -1.02 -11.94 5.49
CA ARG A 13 -0.35 -11.04 4.54
C ARG A 13 -0.99 -9.66 4.41
N SER A 14 -2.30 -9.54 4.65
CA SER A 14 -3.03 -8.29 4.44
C SER A 14 -3.39 -7.56 5.75
N LEU A 15 -3.45 -8.25 6.88
CA LEU A 15 -3.80 -7.70 8.21
C LEU A 15 -2.64 -7.91 9.20
N PHE A 16 -1.44 -7.51 8.79
CA PHE A 16 -0.25 -7.51 9.65
C PHE A 16 -0.33 -6.44 10.75
N PRO A 17 0.45 -6.58 11.85
CA PRO A 17 0.47 -5.59 12.94
C PRO A 17 0.86 -4.19 12.45
N PRO A 18 0.28 -3.11 13.01
CA PRO A 18 0.64 -1.74 12.64
C PRO A 18 2.15 -1.47 12.71
N THR A 19 2.68 -0.80 11.70
CA THR A 19 4.12 -0.53 11.52
C THR A 19 4.35 0.90 11.03
N THR A 20 5.55 1.23 10.52
CA THR A 20 5.84 2.53 9.90
C THR A 20 5.26 2.60 8.49
N LEU A 21 5.05 3.82 7.96
CA LEU A 21 4.50 4.02 6.62
C LEU A 21 5.29 3.30 5.54
N GLN A 22 6.62 3.48 5.50
CA GLN A 22 7.48 2.78 4.54
C GLN A 22 7.33 1.25 4.63
N ARG A 23 7.40 0.67 5.84
CA ARG A 23 7.29 -0.79 6.01
C ARG A 23 5.92 -1.32 5.59
N ALA A 24 4.87 -0.54 5.78
CA ALA A 24 3.54 -0.91 5.30
C ALA A 24 3.48 -0.92 3.77
N LEU A 25 4.07 0.07 3.10
CA LEU A 25 4.20 0.10 1.64
C LEU A 25 5.03 -1.09 1.13
N ASP A 26 6.18 -1.37 1.74
CA ASP A 26 7.04 -2.51 1.38
C ASP A 26 6.28 -3.85 1.50
N THR A 27 5.44 -3.98 2.53
CA THR A 27 4.67 -5.21 2.78
C THR A 27 3.50 -5.37 1.80
N LEU A 28 2.82 -4.27 1.47
CA LEU A 28 1.67 -4.27 0.55
C LEU A 28 2.10 -4.34 -0.92
N GLY A 29 3.26 -3.77 -1.25
CA GLY A 29 3.82 -3.69 -2.61
C GLY A 29 3.09 -2.72 -3.55
N PHE A 30 1.78 -2.53 -3.34
CA PHE A 30 0.96 -1.58 -4.08
C PHE A 30 -0.17 -1.05 -3.20
N VAL A 31 -0.43 0.26 -3.28
CA VAL A 31 -1.62 0.90 -2.69
C VAL A 31 -2.27 1.77 -3.75
N GLN A 32 -3.51 1.46 -4.12
CA GLN A 32 -4.25 2.25 -5.11
C GLN A 32 -4.46 3.69 -4.63
N ALA A 33 -4.22 4.65 -5.52
CA ALA A 33 -4.53 6.05 -5.28
C ALA A 33 -5.97 6.34 -5.75
N ASP A 34 -6.82 6.71 -4.80
CA ASP A 34 -8.23 7.01 -5.06
C ASP A 34 -8.47 8.53 -5.10
N PRO A 35 -8.99 9.08 -6.21
CA PRO A 35 -9.34 10.50 -6.29
C PRO A 35 -10.59 10.84 -5.48
N ILE A 36 -11.45 9.87 -5.14
CA ILE A 36 -12.70 10.11 -4.41
C ILE A 36 -12.40 10.33 -2.92
N ARG A 37 -12.80 11.51 -2.41
CA ARG A 37 -12.48 11.94 -1.04
C ARG A 37 -13.59 11.68 -0.02
N ALA A 38 -14.79 11.33 -0.46
CA ALA A 38 -15.95 11.10 0.41
C ALA A 38 -16.38 9.62 0.36
N PRO A 39 -16.51 8.93 1.51
CA PRO A 39 -16.28 9.43 2.88
C PRO A 39 -14.80 9.51 3.29
N ALA A 40 -13.89 8.84 2.57
CA ALA A 40 -12.43 8.93 2.68
C ALA A 40 -11.79 8.25 1.45
N ARG A 41 -10.53 8.57 1.15
CA ARG A 41 -9.79 7.95 0.04
C ARG A 41 -9.39 6.51 0.38
N ALA A 42 -9.43 5.60 -0.58
CA ALA A 42 -9.11 4.18 -0.36
C ALA A 42 -7.70 3.95 0.21
N GLN A 43 -6.70 4.72 -0.21
CA GLN A 43 -5.34 4.63 0.35
C GLN A 43 -5.31 4.98 1.85
N ASP A 44 -6.06 6.00 2.26
CA ASP A 44 -6.11 6.42 3.66
C ASP A 44 -6.81 5.37 4.52
N LEU A 45 -7.89 4.76 4.03
CA LEU A 45 -8.58 3.66 4.71
C LEU A 45 -7.69 2.42 4.84
N THR A 46 -6.91 2.12 3.80
CA THR A 46 -5.97 1.00 3.78
C THR A 46 -4.86 1.23 4.81
N LEU A 47 -4.25 2.40 4.82
CA LEU A 47 -3.08 2.68 5.66
C LEU A 47 -3.44 2.95 7.12
N ARG A 48 -4.63 3.48 7.41
CA ARG A 48 -5.11 3.79 8.77
C ARG A 48 -4.97 2.62 9.75
N HIS A 49 -5.21 1.38 9.30
CA HIS A 49 -5.15 0.20 10.16
C HIS A 49 -3.77 -0.47 10.19
N ARG A 50 -2.84 -0.03 9.34
CA ARG A 50 -1.54 -0.68 9.10
C ARG A 50 -0.35 0.19 9.50
N VAL A 51 -0.58 1.48 9.71
CA VAL A 51 0.47 2.45 10.05
C VAL A 51 0.17 3.08 11.40
N THR A 52 1.12 2.97 12.32
CA THR A 52 1.00 3.50 13.68
C THR A 52 0.87 5.02 13.64
N GLY A 53 -0.24 5.53 14.17
CA GLY A 53 -0.50 6.97 14.25
C GLY A 53 -0.90 7.63 12.92
N TYR A 54 -1.21 6.85 11.88
CA TYR A 54 -1.55 7.37 10.55
C TYR A 54 -2.74 8.32 10.58
N ARG A 55 -2.60 9.44 9.88
CA ARG A 55 -3.61 10.46 9.62
C ARG A 55 -3.86 10.55 8.12
N ALA A 56 -5.11 10.85 7.76
CA ALA A 56 -5.47 11.03 6.35
C ALA A 56 -4.53 12.05 5.68
N GLY A 57 -3.94 11.65 4.55
CA GLY A 57 -2.96 12.44 3.83
C GLY A 57 -1.50 12.29 4.27
N ASP A 58 -1.17 11.43 5.23
CA ASP A 58 0.23 11.21 5.63
C ASP A 58 1.06 10.64 4.48
N LEU A 59 0.47 9.77 3.64
CA LEU A 59 1.13 9.25 2.45
C LEU A 59 1.61 10.38 1.53
N GLU A 60 0.73 11.31 1.17
CA GLU A 60 1.08 12.41 0.28
C GLU A 60 2.00 13.45 0.98
N ARG A 61 1.80 13.71 2.28
CA ARG A 61 2.65 14.65 3.04
C ARG A 61 4.09 14.17 3.19
N GLN A 62 4.29 12.86 3.27
CA GLN A 62 5.60 12.25 3.50
C GLN A 62 6.21 11.70 2.20
N TYR A 63 5.54 11.84 1.06
CA TYR A 63 5.91 11.21 -0.21
C TYR A 63 7.39 11.39 -0.57
N ASP A 64 7.91 12.62 -0.47
CA ASP A 64 9.31 12.95 -0.78
C ASP A 64 10.35 12.21 0.08
N GLN A 65 9.94 11.62 1.20
CA GLN A 65 10.79 10.88 2.13
C GLN A 65 10.61 9.36 2.03
N LEU A 66 9.66 8.89 1.22
CA LEU A 66 9.33 7.49 1.05
C LEU A 66 10.01 6.94 -0.21
N ASP A 67 10.40 5.68 -0.17
CA ASP A 67 10.58 4.88 -1.38
C ASP A 67 9.20 4.49 -1.90
N ALA A 68 8.56 5.44 -2.58
CA ALA A 68 7.26 5.30 -3.20
C ALA A 68 7.25 6.02 -4.54
N HIS A 69 6.66 5.38 -5.54
CA HIS A 69 6.49 5.91 -6.89
C HIS A 69 5.03 5.83 -7.26
N GLU A 70 4.53 6.90 -7.87
CA GLU A 70 3.23 6.86 -8.53
C GLU A 70 3.36 6.19 -9.90
N ASP A 71 2.61 5.12 -10.11
CA ASP A 71 2.69 4.34 -11.34
C ASP A 71 1.36 3.63 -11.67
N PHE A 72 1.24 3.18 -12.91
CA PHE A 72 0.11 2.40 -13.40
C PHE A 72 0.46 0.92 -13.42
N PHE A 73 -0.24 0.15 -12.59
CA PHE A 73 -0.32 -1.30 -12.72
C PHE A 73 -1.59 -1.68 -13.49
N VAL A 74 -2.60 -2.28 -12.83
CA VAL A 74 -3.98 -2.37 -13.34
C VAL A 74 -4.77 -1.08 -13.06
N ASN A 75 -4.49 -0.46 -11.91
CA ASN A 75 -5.01 0.83 -11.49
C ASN A 75 -3.84 1.76 -11.14
N TYR A 76 -4.09 3.06 -11.10
CA TYR A 76 -3.13 4.05 -10.63
C TYR A 76 -2.90 3.93 -9.12
N GLY A 77 -1.65 4.03 -8.67
CA GLY A 77 -1.35 4.00 -7.25
C GLY A 77 0.13 4.16 -6.92
N PHE A 78 0.44 3.89 -5.66
CA PHE A 78 1.78 3.98 -5.09
C PHE A 78 2.42 2.59 -5.03
N VAL A 79 3.65 2.47 -5.55
CA VAL A 79 4.48 1.26 -5.52
C VAL A 79 5.86 1.58 -4.93
N THR A 80 6.51 0.59 -4.32
CA THR A 80 7.91 0.76 -3.90
C THR A 80 8.86 0.49 -5.07
N SER A 81 10.11 1.00 -5.04
CA SER A 81 11.08 0.76 -6.13
C SER A 81 11.25 -0.73 -6.45
N ALA A 82 11.25 -1.57 -5.42
CA ALA A 82 11.38 -3.02 -5.56
C ALA A 82 10.26 -3.64 -6.41
N VAL A 83 9.04 -3.11 -6.32
CA VAL A 83 7.90 -3.57 -7.10
C VAL A 83 7.85 -2.89 -8.46
N GLN A 84 8.11 -1.58 -8.52
CA GLN A 84 8.11 -0.81 -9.75
C GLN A 84 9.08 -1.40 -10.79
N GLY A 85 10.30 -1.76 -10.37
CA GLY A 85 11.30 -2.37 -11.24
C GLY A 85 10.89 -3.72 -11.84
N LEU A 86 9.91 -4.41 -11.25
CA LEU A 86 9.35 -5.66 -11.78
C LEU A 86 8.21 -5.41 -12.79
N MET A 87 7.60 -4.22 -12.77
CA MET A 87 6.46 -3.88 -13.63
C MET A 87 6.90 -3.41 -15.02
N HIS A 88 8.04 -2.74 -15.10
CA HIS A 88 8.55 -2.19 -16.36
C HIS A 88 9.83 -2.93 -16.79
N PRO A 89 9.73 -3.88 -17.73
CA PRO A 89 10.91 -4.62 -18.18
C PRO A 89 11.87 -3.68 -18.93
N GLY A 90 12.95 -3.29 -18.26
CA GLY A 90 14.10 -2.59 -18.83
C GLY A 90 14.06 -1.07 -18.69
N GLY A 91 14.22 -0.57 -17.46
CA GLY A 91 14.41 0.87 -17.20
C GLY A 91 15.46 1.53 -18.10
#